data_AF-A0A9N9N970-F1
#
_entry.id   AF-A0A9N9N970-F1
#
_cell.length_a   1.000
_cell.length_b   1.000
_cell.length_c   1.000
_cell.angle_alpha   90.00
_cell.angle_beta   90.00
_cell.angle_gamma   90.00
#
_symmetry.space_group_name_H-M   'P 1'
#
loop_
_entity.id
_entity.type
_entity.pdbx_description
1 polymer ?
#
loop_
_entity_poly.entity_id
_entity_poly.type
_entity_poly.pdbx_seq_one_letter_code
_entity_poly.pdbx_strand_id
1 'polypeptide(L)'
;LNDWEVKYAKLNTIEGYMICSLMSKVTVNARDKSCIMYELEINVSKLKNTEKYEVHLFFGRVHFYFHYVFHGKYQLLAYIHNAKNVRKGLYGLCSFEEFGDYEFVDVSRVQRCVGFLKVGKCFYVIDKAN
;
A
#
# COMPACT_ATOMS: atom_id res chain seq x y z
N LEU A 1 2.50 31.20 -2.24
CA LEU A 1 2.49 30.12 -1.24
C LEU A 1 3.32 28.98 -1.80
N ASN A 2 4.28 28.48 -1.03
CA ASN A 2 5.18 27.43 -1.44
C ASN A 2 4.40 26.09 -1.48
N ASP A 3 4.03 25.62 -2.69
CA ASP A 3 3.23 24.39 -2.93
C ASP A 3 4.09 23.11 -2.90
N TRP A 4 4.81 22.84 -1.81
CA TRP A 4 5.65 21.63 -1.71
C TRP A 4 4.92 20.41 -1.13
N GLU A 5 3.69 20.56 -0.62
CA GLU A 5 2.91 19.46 -0.02
C GLU A 5 1.42 19.52 -0.40
N VAL A 6 1.06 19.12 -1.62
CA VAL A 6 -0.35 18.88 -1.97
C VAL A 6 -0.70 17.42 -1.68
N LYS A 7 -1.72 17.22 -0.86
CA LYS A 7 -2.27 15.89 -0.56
C LYS A 7 -3.38 15.56 -1.54
N TYR A 8 -3.33 14.37 -2.12
CA TYR A 8 -4.34 13.88 -3.06
C TYR A 8 -5.16 12.75 -2.45
N ALA A 9 -6.46 12.78 -2.74
CA ALA A 9 -7.41 11.78 -2.27
C ALA A 9 -7.49 10.54 -3.17
N LYS A 10 -6.97 10.63 -4.41
CA LYS A 10 -7.09 9.60 -5.44
C LYS A 10 -5.85 9.58 -6.31
N LEU A 11 -5.45 8.39 -6.72
CA LEU A 11 -4.40 8.11 -7.69
C LEU A 11 -5.03 7.46 -8.92
N ASN A 12 -4.67 7.95 -10.12
CA ASN A 12 -5.04 7.31 -11.37
C ASN A 12 -3.80 6.61 -11.94
N THR A 13 -3.89 5.31 -12.19
CA THR A 13 -2.78 4.56 -12.79
C THR A 13 -2.73 4.83 -14.30
N ILE A 14 -1.59 4.52 -14.92
CA ILE A 14 -1.40 4.65 -16.38
C ILE A 14 -2.41 3.79 -17.15
N GLU A 15 -2.84 2.68 -16.57
CA GLU A 15 -3.86 1.77 -17.11
C GLU A 15 -5.30 2.24 -16.89
N GLY A 16 -5.50 3.43 -16.29
CA GLY A 16 -6.82 4.02 -16.04
C GLY A 16 -7.54 3.51 -14.80
N TYR A 17 -6.87 2.74 -13.93
CA TYR A 17 -7.44 2.31 -12.66
C TYR A 17 -7.33 3.41 -11.61
N MET A 18 -8.41 3.60 -10.85
CA MET A 18 -8.44 4.57 -9.75
C MET A 18 -8.21 3.87 -8.41
N ILE A 19 -7.11 4.23 -7.74
CA ILE A 19 -6.85 3.84 -6.34
C ILE A 19 -7.23 5.02 -5.46
N CYS A 20 -8.15 4.79 -4.54
CA CYS A 20 -8.63 5.84 -3.64
C CYS A 20 -7.75 5.90 -2.39
N SER A 21 -7.81 6.99 -1.65
CA SER A 21 -7.30 7.06 -0.29
C SER A 21 -8.45 7.24 0.70
N LEU A 22 -8.20 7.05 1.98
CA LEU A 22 -9.21 7.34 3.02
C LEU A 22 -9.61 8.82 3.09
N MET A 23 -8.79 9.73 2.55
CA MET A 23 -9.17 11.14 2.36
C MET A 23 -10.24 11.35 1.29
N SER A 24 -10.43 10.40 0.37
CA SER A 24 -11.57 10.46 -0.53
C SER A 24 -12.85 10.16 0.26
N LYS A 25 -13.82 11.08 0.23
CA LYS A 25 -15.15 10.82 0.79
C LYS A 25 -15.76 9.65 0.04
N VAL A 26 -15.68 8.44 0.63
CA VAL A 26 -16.33 7.25 0.08
C VAL A 26 -17.74 7.18 0.67
N THR A 27 -18.76 7.15 -0.19
CA THR A 27 -20.13 6.78 0.20
C THR A 27 -20.13 5.43 0.90
N VAL A 28 -20.84 5.31 2.01
CA VAL A 28 -20.86 4.21 3.01
C VAL A 28 -20.95 2.78 2.42
N ASN A 29 -21.34 2.62 1.15
CA ASN A 29 -21.59 1.35 0.47
C ASN A 29 -20.64 1.02 -0.70
N ALA A 30 -19.59 1.80 -0.96
CA ALA A 30 -18.62 1.48 -2.01
C ALA A 30 -17.46 0.63 -1.46
N ARG A 31 -17.05 -0.41 -2.20
CA ARG A 31 -15.88 -1.26 -1.91
C ARG A 31 -14.69 -0.38 -1.51
N ASP A 32 -14.00 -0.75 -0.44
CA ASP A 32 -12.81 -0.03 0.01
C ASP A 32 -11.71 -0.13 -1.05
N LYS A 33 -11.56 0.96 -1.83
CA LYS A 33 -10.55 1.10 -2.90
C LYS A 33 -9.24 1.70 -2.39
N SER A 34 -9.08 1.81 -1.07
CA SER A 34 -7.86 2.32 -0.44
C SER A 34 -6.87 1.24 -0.04
N CYS A 35 -7.28 -0.03 -0.12
CA CYS A 35 -6.39 -1.14 0.15
C CYS A 35 -5.53 -1.46 -1.07
N ILE A 36 -4.24 -1.65 -0.84
CA ILE A 36 -3.24 -1.90 -1.87
C ILE A 36 -2.31 -3.04 -1.50
N MET A 37 -1.71 -3.61 -2.53
CA MET A 37 -0.55 -4.48 -2.44
C MET A 37 0.64 -3.78 -3.07
N TYR A 38 1.80 -3.84 -2.43
CA TYR A 38 3.03 -3.20 -2.89
C TYR A 38 4.25 -4.07 -2.59
N GLU A 39 5.34 -3.80 -3.31
CA GLU A 39 6.57 -4.59 -3.27
C GLU A 39 7.76 -3.75 -2.81
N LEU A 40 8.45 -4.22 -1.77
CA LEU A 40 9.68 -3.60 -1.29
C LEU A 40 10.84 -4.58 -1.38
N GLU A 41 12.01 -4.08 -1.74
CA GLU A 41 13.26 -4.83 -1.68
C GLU A 41 13.82 -4.70 -0.28
N ILE A 42 13.89 -5.82 0.43
CA ILE A 42 14.42 -5.87 1.79
C ILE A 42 15.83 -6.45 1.73
N ASN A 43 16.77 -5.78 2.38
CA ASN A 43 18.08 -6.34 2.60
C ASN A 43 17.99 -7.44 3.67
N VAL A 44 18.12 -8.70 3.25
CA VAL A 44 18.05 -9.89 4.12
C VAL A 44 19.44 -10.36 4.58
N SER A 45 20.50 -9.62 4.26
CA SER A 45 21.85 -9.98 4.65
C SER A 45 22.05 -9.85 6.16
N LYS A 46 22.41 -10.96 6.82
CA LYS A 46 22.73 -10.99 8.26
C LYS A 46 24.20 -10.63 8.54
N LEU A 47 25.05 -10.61 7.52
CA LEU A 47 26.50 -10.38 7.63
C LEU A 47 26.97 -9.36 6.59
N LYS A 48 27.83 -8.43 7.01
CA LYS A 48 28.29 -7.23 6.29
C LYS A 48 28.93 -7.44 4.89
N ASN A 49 29.10 -8.68 4.42
CA ASN A 49 29.93 -8.97 3.23
C ASN A 49 29.16 -9.54 2.02
N THR A 50 27.83 -9.65 2.05
CA THR A 50 27.03 -9.99 0.86
C THR A 50 25.66 -9.37 0.95
N GLU A 51 25.44 -8.28 0.22
CA GLU A 51 24.11 -7.67 0.11
C GLU A 51 23.21 -8.60 -0.69
N LYS A 52 22.26 -9.24 0.00
CA LYS A 52 21.19 -10.01 -0.63
C LYS A 52 19.90 -9.23 -0.42
N TYR A 53 19.27 -8.86 -1.52
CA TYR A 53 17.97 -8.22 -1.52
C TYR A 53 16.91 -9.22 -1.95
N GLU A 54 15.81 -9.26 -1.21
CA GLU A 54 14.65 -10.08 -1.54
C GLU A 54 13.42 -9.18 -1.66
N VAL A 55 12.68 -9.35 -2.76
CA VAL A 55 11.42 -8.65 -2.97
C VAL A 55 10.37 -9.29 -2.08
N HIS A 56 9.78 -8.48 -1.20
CA HIS A 56 8.72 -8.89 -0.30
C HIS A 56 7.42 -8.17 -0.64
N LEU A 57 6.33 -8.93 -0.56
CA LEU A 57 4.98 -8.45 -0.78
C LEU A 57 4.37 -7.95 0.51
N PHE A 58 3.84 -6.74 0.46
CA PHE A 58 3.18 -6.09 1.58
C PHE A 58 1.76 -5.68 1.20
N PHE A 59 0.94 -5.50 2.23
CA PHE A 59 -0.44 -5.06 2.12
C PHE A 59 -0.66 -3.89 3.07
N GLY A 60 -1.44 -2.92 2.63
CA GLY A 60 -1.75 -1.77 3.47
C GLY A 60 -2.91 -0.97 2.95
N ARG A 61 -3.28 0.06 3.71
CA ARG A 61 -4.36 0.97 3.38
C ARG A 61 -3.83 2.39 3.20
N VAL A 62 -4.13 3.01 2.06
CA VAL A 62 -3.67 4.35 1.74
C VAL A 62 -4.53 5.39 2.45
N HIS A 63 -3.90 6.24 3.24
CA HIS A 63 -4.53 7.38 3.89
C HIS A 63 -4.62 8.59 2.96
N PHE A 64 -3.48 8.95 2.34
CA PHE A 64 -3.40 9.98 1.31
C PHE A 64 -2.17 9.75 0.44
N TYR A 65 -2.18 10.35 -0.75
CA TYR A 65 -0.99 10.50 -1.57
C TYR A 65 -0.44 11.90 -1.36
N PHE A 66 0.87 12.07 -1.47
CA PHE A 66 1.47 13.39 -1.52
C PHE A 66 2.60 13.41 -2.53
N HIS A 67 2.75 14.54 -3.22
CA HIS A 67 3.89 14.77 -4.08
C HIS A 67 4.95 15.54 -3.30
N TYR A 68 6.21 15.23 -3.57
CA TYR A 68 7.35 15.93 -3.01
C TYR A 68 8.43 16.08 -4.08
N VAL A 69 9.15 17.21 -4.04
CA VAL A 69 10.27 17.47 -4.95
C VAL A 69 11.56 17.29 -4.17
N PHE A 70 12.32 16.25 -4.51
CA PHE A 70 13.64 15.98 -3.94
C PHE A 70 14.71 16.13 -5.02
N HIS A 71 15.67 17.03 -4.83
CA HIS A 71 16.72 17.33 -5.83
C HIS A 71 16.18 17.58 -7.25
N GLY A 72 15.06 18.30 -7.37
CA GLY A 72 14.45 18.61 -8.67
C GLY A 72 13.73 17.43 -9.34
N LYS A 73 13.65 16.28 -8.68
CA LYS A 73 12.85 15.14 -9.15
C LYS A 73 11.51 15.12 -8.42
N TYR A 74 10.44 15.02 -9.19
CA TYR A 74 9.10 14.82 -8.68
C TYR A 74 8.94 13.36 -8.24
N GLN A 75 8.60 13.17 -6.97
CA GLN A 75 8.23 11.87 -6.42
C GLN A 75 6.79 11.91 -5.92
N LEU A 76 6.07 10.83 -6.17
CA LEU A 76 4.72 10.63 -5.65
C LEU A 76 4.75 9.49 -4.64
N LEU A 77 4.36 9.80 -3.42
CA LEU A 77 4.43 8.89 -2.29
C LEU A 77 3.01 8.62 -1.76
N ALA A 78 2.77 7.39 -1.32
CA ALA A 78 1.57 6.99 -0.62
C ALA A 78 1.87 6.89 0.88
N TYR A 79 1.03 7.51 1.71
CA TYR A 79 1.04 7.28 3.16
C TYR A 79 0.15 6.09 3.47
N ILE A 80 0.76 4.99 3.92
CA ILE A 80 0.15 3.68 4.05
C ILE A 80 0.11 3.29 5.52
N HIS A 81 -1.02 2.75 5.96
CA HIS A 81 -1.13 2.02 7.23
C HIS A 81 -1.01 0.52 6.93
N ASN A 82 0.08 -0.10 7.39
CA ASN A 82 0.44 -1.45 6.98
C ASN A 82 -0.41 -2.51 7.65
N ALA A 83 -0.71 -3.58 6.93
CA ALA A 83 -1.20 -4.82 7.53
C ALA A 83 -0.04 -5.50 8.27
N LYS A 84 -0.24 -5.86 9.54
CA LYS A 84 0.79 -6.45 10.39
C LYS A 84 0.64 -7.96 10.46
N ASN A 85 1.77 -8.67 10.52
CA ASN A 85 1.82 -10.13 10.69
C ASN A 85 0.95 -10.89 9.68
N VAL A 86 0.99 -10.50 8.40
CA VAL A 86 0.20 -11.12 7.35
C VAL A 86 0.57 -12.60 7.23
N ARG A 87 -0.44 -13.47 7.30
CA ARG A 87 -0.30 -14.93 7.20
C ARG A 87 -0.91 -15.41 5.89
N LYS A 88 -0.19 -16.29 5.20
CA LYS A 88 -0.69 -16.98 4.01
C LYS A 88 -1.32 -18.31 4.45
N GLY A 89 -2.62 -18.43 4.29
CA GLY A 89 -3.39 -19.62 4.58
C GLY A 89 -3.46 -20.60 3.40
N LEU A 90 -4.40 -21.56 3.52
CA LEU A 90 -4.72 -22.50 2.45
C LEU A 90 -5.09 -21.78 1.15
N TYR A 91 -4.68 -22.35 0.02
CA TYR A 91 -4.91 -21.81 -1.34
C TYR A 91 -4.35 -20.40 -1.58
N GLY A 92 -3.39 -19.96 -0.76
CA GLY A 92 -2.74 -18.66 -0.92
C GLY A 92 -3.55 -17.47 -0.41
N LEU A 93 -4.64 -17.71 0.32
CA LEU A 93 -5.44 -16.66 0.94
C LEU A 93 -4.65 -15.95 2.03
N CYS A 94 -4.37 -14.66 1.85
CA CYS A 94 -3.69 -13.85 2.85
C CYS A 94 -4.67 -13.28 3.88
N SER A 95 -4.27 -13.26 5.15
CA SER A 95 -5.04 -12.69 6.25
C SER A 95 -4.16 -12.04 7.32
N PHE A 96 -4.71 -11.09 8.08
CA PHE A 96 -4.03 -10.41 9.18
C PHE A 96 -5.04 -9.98 10.25
N GLU A 97 -4.60 -9.75 11.49
CA GLU A 97 -5.52 -9.41 12.60
C GLU A 97 -5.54 -7.90 12.90
N GLU A 98 -4.41 -7.24 12.68
CA GLU A 98 -4.23 -5.84 13.05
C GLU A 98 -3.41 -5.07 12.00
N PHE A 99 -3.61 -3.76 11.99
CA PHE A 99 -2.71 -2.86 11.28
C PHE A 99 -1.52 -2.51 12.19
N GLY A 100 -0.37 -2.28 11.57
CA GLY A 100 0.89 -1.95 12.22
C GLY A 100 1.26 -0.49 12.02
N ASP A 101 2.51 -0.26 11.66
CA ASP A 101 3.04 1.09 11.51
C ASP A 101 2.53 1.79 10.24
N TYR A 102 2.71 3.11 10.25
CA TYR A 102 2.50 3.93 9.09
C TYR A 102 3.83 4.19 8.38
N GLU A 103 3.81 4.14 7.05
CA GLU A 103 4.99 4.38 6.24
C GLU A 103 4.67 5.17 4.97
N PHE A 104 5.71 5.78 4.41
CA PHE A 104 5.66 6.39 3.09
C PHE A 104 6.30 5.46 2.08
N VAL A 105 5.56 5.12 1.02
CA VAL A 105 6.03 4.24 -0.05
C VAL A 105 5.91 4.96 -1.37
N ASP A 106 6.94 4.83 -2.22
CA ASP A 106 6.88 5.32 -3.59
C ASP A 106 5.76 4.62 -4.34
N VAL A 107 4.88 5.41 -4.97
CA VAL A 107 3.72 4.89 -5.69
C VAL A 107 4.10 3.90 -6.79
N SER A 108 5.31 4.00 -7.37
CA SER A 108 5.83 3.03 -8.33
C SER A 108 5.97 1.61 -7.77
N ARG A 109 6.06 1.45 -6.45
CA ARG A 109 6.09 0.16 -5.76
C ARG A 109 4.70 -0.44 -5.55
N VAL A 110 3.64 0.35 -5.72
CA VAL A 110 2.25 -0.10 -5.62
C VAL A 110 1.90 -0.91 -6.86
N GLN A 111 1.64 -2.20 -6.65
CA GLN A 111 1.35 -3.12 -7.74
C GLN A 111 -0.11 -3.01 -8.18
N ARG A 112 -1.04 -3.10 -7.23
CA ARG A 112 -2.48 -3.08 -7.51
C ARG A 112 -3.34 -2.82 -6.29
N CYS A 113 -4.60 -2.47 -6.55
CA CYS A 113 -5.63 -2.39 -5.53
C CYS A 113 -6.10 -3.79 -5.13
N VAL A 114 -6.20 -4.03 -3.82
CA VAL A 114 -6.81 -5.21 -3.22
C VAL A 114 -8.02 -4.78 -2.37
N GLY A 115 -8.79 -5.71 -1.84
CA GLY A 115 -9.82 -5.44 -0.83
C GLY A 115 -9.45 -6.06 0.51
N PHE A 116 -9.82 -5.41 1.62
CA PHE A 116 -9.78 -6.04 2.94
C PHE A 116 -11.20 -6.33 3.41
N LEU A 117 -11.50 -7.60 3.66
CA LEU A 117 -12.76 -8.04 4.23
C LEU A 117 -12.56 -8.42 5.69
N LYS A 118 -13.23 -7.72 6.60
CA LYS A 118 -13.20 -8.04 8.02
C LYS A 118 -14.19 -9.16 8.34
N VAL A 119 -13.71 -10.25 8.93
CA VAL A 119 -14.52 -11.36 9.45
C VAL A 119 -14.06 -11.66 10.88
N GLY A 120 -14.91 -11.35 11.86
CA GLY A 120 -14.54 -11.41 13.27
C GLY A 120 -13.36 -10.47 13.58
N LYS A 121 -12.26 -11.04 14.08
CA LYS A 121 -11.02 -10.30 14.40
C LYS A 121 -10.02 -10.25 13.25
N CYS A 122 -10.26 -10.98 12.17
CA CYS A 122 -9.32 -11.09 11.06
C CYS A 122 -9.78 -10.24 9.88
N PHE A 123 -8.82 -9.70 9.15
CA PHE A 123 -8.96 -9.15 7.81
C PHE A 123 -8.45 -10.16 6.80
N TYR A 124 -9.22 -10.39 5.74
CA TYR A 124 -8.85 -11.23 4.61
C TYR A 124 -8.55 -10.35 3.40
N VAL A 125 -7.46 -10.65 2.70
CA VAL A 125 -7.09 -9.95 1.48
C VAL A 125 -7.84 -10.57 0.30
N ILE A 126 -8.67 -9.76 -0.35
CA ILE A 126 -9.41 -10.11 -1.56
C ILE A 126 -8.73 -9.44 -2.75
N ASP A 127 -8.01 -10.22 -3.52
CA ASP A 127 -7.41 -9.78 -4.76
C ASP A 127 -8.31 -10.21 -5.92
N LYS A 128 -8.60 -9.30 -6.86
CA LYS A 128 -9.41 -9.63 -8.05
C LYS A 128 -8.59 -10.37 -9.11
N ALA A 129 -7.26 -10.41 -8.96
CA ALA A 129 -6.35 -11.13 -9.84
C ALA A 129 -6.19 -12.62 -9.47
N ASN A 130 -6.80 -13.08 -8.36
CA ASN A 130 -6.82 -14.47 -7.92
C ASN A 130 -8.19 -15.14 -8.15
#